data_AF-A0A3D1KFZ6-F1
#
_entry.id   AF-A0A3D1KFZ6-F1
#
_cell.length_a   1.000
_cell.length_b   1.000
_cell.length_c   1.000
_cell.angle_alpha   90.00
_cell.angle_beta   90.00
_cell.angle_gamma   90.00
#
_symmetry.space_group_name_H-M   'P 1'
#
loop_
_entity.id
_entity.type
_entity.pdbx_description
1 polymer ?
#
loop_
_entity_poly.entity_id
_entity_poly.type
_entity_poly.pdbx_seq_one_letter_code
_entity_poly.pdbx_strand_id
1 'polypeptide(L)'
;YIIVKDKQKADWESIRKQTRQWAKSTYHLINSELQYSTPRRIIIEHFIPSPSGQQPDDYKIYCINGKPGVCMVCVGREKEKHPKFYIMDEQANLLRDWSYDGLNAPADFIFPKPDGWDDMYKYAALLSKPFPLVRCDFYISNGKVYFGELTFTSAAGLDTDFTDKGIYEITKDLAL
;
A
#
# COMPACT_ATOMS: atom_id res chain seq x y z
N TYR A 1 -13.25 -3.26 -0.03
CA TYR A 1 -13.68 -3.24 1.39
C TYR A 1 -15.07 -2.60 1.49
N ILE A 2 -15.68 -2.57 2.68
CA ILE A 2 -16.91 -1.80 2.97
C ILE A 2 -16.61 -0.87 4.14
N ILE A 3 -16.91 0.42 4.02
CA ILE A 3 -16.79 1.39 5.12
C ILE A 3 -18.16 1.57 5.78
N VAL A 4 -18.24 1.27 7.08
CA VAL A 4 -19.43 1.49 7.89
C VAL A 4 -19.21 2.74 8.74
N LYS A 5 -19.73 3.89 8.29
CA LYS A 5 -19.62 5.17 9.02
C LYS A 5 -20.56 5.24 10.24
N ASP A 6 -21.72 4.61 10.15
CA ASP A 6 -22.73 4.56 11.22
C ASP A 6 -23.35 3.15 11.27
N LYS A 7 -23.17 2.46 12.41
CA LYS A 7 -23.67 1.09 12.62
C LYS A 7 -25.19 1.00 12.66
N GLN A 8 -25.88 2.07 13.05
CA GLN A 8 -27.35 2.10 13.14
C GLN A 8 -28.00 2.27 11.77
N LYS A 9 -27.27 2.88 10.82
CA LYS A 9 -27.74 3.11 9.44
C LYS A 9 -27.21 2.10 8.43
N ALA A 10 -26.38 1.15 8.87
CA ALA A 10 -25.76 0.18 8.00
C ALA A 10 -26.77 -0.84 7.47
N ASP A 11 -26.74 -1.10 6.16
CA ASP A 11 -27.47 -2.19 5.55
C ASP A 11 -26.77 -3.53 5.82
N TRP A 12 -27.09 -4.12 6.97
CA TRP A 12 -26.48 -5.37 7.42
C TRP A 12 -26.84 -6.56 6.53
N GLU A 13 -27.95 -6.53 5.81
CA GLU A 13 -28.33 -7.60 4.91
C GLU A 13 -27.42 -7.60 3.67
N SER A 14 -27.26 -6.43 3.03
CA SER A 14 -26.37 -6.26 1.89
C SER A 14 -24.90 -6.56 2.25
N ILE A 15 -24.43 -6.07 3.40
CA ILE A 15 -23.07 -6.34 3.89
C ILE A 15 -22.85 -7.85 4.05
N ARG A 16 -23.76 -8.57 4.72
CA ARG A 16 -23.64 -10.03 4.89
C ARG A 16 -23.67 -10.78 3.56
N LYS A 17 -24.51 -10.34 2.62
CA LYS A 17 -24.58 -10.94 1.27
C LYS A 17 -23.24 -10.76 0.55
N GLN A 18 -22.68 -9.55 0.56
CA GLN A 18 -21.41 -9.24 -0.08
C GLN A 18 -20.25 -10.02 0.55
N THR A 19 -20.16 -10.08 1.87
CA THR A 19 -19.08 -10.81 2.55
C THR A 19 -19.17 -12.33 2.33
N ARG A 20 -20.38 -12.89 2.22
CA ARG A 20 -20.58 -14.30 1.83
C ARG A 20 -20.10 -14.58 0.41
N GLN A 21 -20.23 -13.62 -0.51
CA GLN A 21 -19.67 -13.76 -1.85
C GLN A 21 -18.14 -13.71 -1.82
N TRP A 22 -17.55 -12.78 -1.06
CA TRP A 22 -16.08 -12.72 -0.91
C TRP A 22 -15.50 -14.00 -0.30
N ALA A 23 -16.20 -14.62 0.64
CA ALA A 23 -15.78 -15.89 1.25
C ALA A 23 -15.70 -17.06 0.24
N LYS A 24 -16.37 -16.96 -0.91
CA LYS A 24 -16.33 -17.94 -2.00
C LYS A 24 -15.30 -17.59 -3.09
N SER A 25 -14.60 -16.46 -2.95
CA SER A 25 -13.67 -15.99 -3.97
C SER A 25 -12.47 -16.93 -4.12
N THR A 26 -12.14 -17.21 -5.37
CA THR A 26 -10.93 -17.93 -5.79
C THR A 26 -9.86 -16.96 -6.31
N TYR A 27 -9.81 -15.73 -5.78
CA TYR A 27 -8.94 -14.64 -6.27
C TYR A 27 -7.50 -15.07 -6.58
N HIS A 28 -6.89 -15.89 -5.72
CA HIS A 28 -5.55 -16.45 -5.92
C HIS A 28 -5.34 -17.20 -7.25
N LEU A 29 -6.41 -17.69 -7.90
CA LEU A 29 -6.32 -18.38 -9.18
C LEU A 29 -6.26 -17.43 -10.39
N ILE A 30 -6.68 -16.17 -10.25
CA ILE A 30 -6.77 -15.22 -11.38
C ILE A 30 -5.39 -14.98 -11.99
N ASN A 31 -4.39 -14.73 -11.14
CA ASN A 31 -3.00 -14.47 -11.54
C ASN A 31 -2.02 -15.49 -10.94
N SER A 32 -2.51 -16.70 -10.59
CA SER A 32 -1.68 -17.79 -10.03
C SER A 32 -0.93 -17.44 -8.73
N GLU A 33 -1.51 -16.58 -7.89
CA GLU A 33 -0.96 -16.16 -6.60
C GLU A 33 -1.28 -17.17 -5.48
N LEU A 34 -0.78 -18.40 -5.63
CA LEU A 34 -1.10 -19.54 -4.77
C LEU A 34 -0.78 -19.32 -3.28
N GLN A 35 0.17 -18.44 -2.97
CA GLN A 35 0.48 -17.99 -1.60
C GLN A 35 -0.74 -17.39 -0.87
N TYR A 36 -1.75 -16.91 -1.59
CA TYR A 36 -3.01 -16.39 -1.03
C TYR A 36 -4.14 -17.44 -1.03
N SER A 37 -3.82 -18.72 -1.18
CA SER A 37 -4.76 -19.83 -0.98
C SER A 37 -4.90 -20.16 0.51
N THR A 38 -5.48 -19.22 1.26
CA THR A 38 -5.71 -19.37 2.71
C THR A 38 -7.21 -19.46 3.03
N PRO A 39 -7.58 -20.00 4.21
CA PRO A 39 -8.97 -20.00 4.65
C PRO A 39 -9.56 -18.58 4.67
N ARG A 40 -10.67 -18.38 3.96
CA ARG A 40 -11.29 -17.06 3.84
C ARG A 40 -11.93 -16.63 5.16
N ARG A 41 -11.53 -15.46 5.65
CA ARG A 41 -12.04 -14.82 6.87
C ARG A 41 -12.39 -13.37 6.58
N ILE A 42 -13.19 -12.78 7.45
CA ILE A 42 -13.53 -11.36 7.42
C ILE A 42 -12.82 -10.72 8.60
N ILE A 43 -12.04 -9.67 8.34
CA ILE A 43 -11.44 -8.81 9.36
C ILE A 43 -12.29 -7.55 9.44
N ILE A 44 -12.54 -7.09 10.66
CA ILE A 44 -13.24 -5.84 10.94
C ILE A 44 -12.33 -5.02 11.83
N GLU A 45 -11.96 -3.83 11.37
CA GLU A 45 -11.06 -2.93 12.07
C GLU A 45 -11.69 -1.56 12.27
N HIS A 46 -11.10 -0.77 13.15
CA HIS A 46 -11.47 0.63 13.30
C HIS A 46 -11.02 1.41 12.06
N PHE A 47 -11.89 2.29 11.57
CA PHE A 47 -11.53 3.21 10.50
C PHE A 47 -10.42 4.15 10.98
N ILE A 48 -9.33 4.23 10.23
CA ILE A 48 -8.22 5.14 10.48
C ILE A 48 -8.44 6.36 9.57
N PRO A 49 -8.90 7.50 10.10
CA PRO A 49 -9.12 8.68 9.27
C PRO A 49 -7.80 9.39 8.96
N SER A 50 -7.72 10.04 7.80
CA SER A 50 -6.77 11.12 7.57
C SER A 50 -7.11 12.34 8.46
N PRO A 51 -6.21 13.35 8.57
CA PRO A 51 -6.52 14.57 9.30
C PRO A 51 -7.81 15.29 8.82
N SER A 52 -8.22 15.09 7.57
CA SER A 52 -9.46 15.65 7.01
C SER A 52 -10.71 14.78 7.25
N GLY A 53 -10.58 13.68 7.99
CA GLY A 53 -11.67 12.73 8.26
C GLY A 53 -11.97 11.76 7.11
N GLN A 54 -11.17 11.79 6.04
CA GLN A 54 -11.32 10.90 4.87
C GLN A 54 -10.42 9.66 5.00
N GLN A 55 -10.33 8.86 3.94
CA GLN A 55 -9.33 7.79 3.90
C GLN A 55 -7.90 8.35 4.02
N PRO A 56 -7.00 7.63 4.72
CA PRO A 56 -5.60 7.98 4.80
C PRO A 56 -4.90 7.65 3.48
N ASP A 57 -3.82 8.38 3.20
CA ASP A 57 -2.91 8.00 2.12
C ASP A 57 -2.21 6.68 2.46
N ASP A 58 -1.88 5.89 1.43
CA ASP A 58 -1.16 4.64 1.60
C ASP A 58 0.34 4.87 1.43
N TYR A 59 1.12 4.24 2.31
CA TYR A 59 2.57 4.24 2.25
C TYR A 59 3.06 2.81 2.11
N LYS A 60 3.65 2.47 0.96
CA LYS A 60 3.96 1.09 0.61
C LYS A 60 5.46 0.93 0.42
N ILE A 61 6.14 0.40 1.44
CA ILE A 61 7.59 0.26 1.46
C ILE A 61 7.99 -1.08 0.86
N TYR A 62 8.74 -1.05 -0.24
CA TYR A 62 9.35 -2.25 -0.81
C TYR A 62 10.58 -2.64 0.00
N CYS A 63 10.61 -3.86 0.51
CA CYS A 63 11.69 -4.38 1.34
C CYS A 63 12.35 -5.59 0.68
N ILE A 64 13.68 -5.58 0.60
CA ILE A 64 14.48 -6.69 0.06
C ILE A 64 15.39 -7.22 1.15
N ASN A 65 15.37 -8.53 1.40
CA ASN A 65 16.18 -9.20 2.41
C ASN A 65 16.11 -8.53 3.79
N GLY A 66 14.89 -8.14 4.21
CA GLY A 66 14.66 -7.44 5.47
C GLY A 66 15.10 -5.97 5.52
N LYS A 67 15.52 -5.38 4.39
CA LYS A 67 15.95 -3.99 4.30
C LYS A 67 14.88 -3.15 3.59
N PRO A 68 14.33 -2.12 4.25
CA PRO A 68 13.46 -1.14 3.60
C PRO A 68 14.20 -0.40 2.48
N GLY A 69 13.55 -0.25 1.33
CA GLY A 69 14.01 0.55 0.22
C GLY A 69 13.11 1.78 0.02
N VAL A 70 12.50 1.87 -1.16
CA VAL A 70 11.63 3.00 -1.51
C VAL A 70 10.22 2.85 -0.95
N CYS A 71 9.56 3.99 -0.77
CA CYS A 71 8.15 4.06 -0.43
C CYS A 71 7.34 4.52 -1.64
N MET A 72 6.41 3.70 -2.11
CA MET A 72 5.33 4.15 -2.99
C MET A 72 4.26 4.83 -2.14
N VAL A 73 4.11 6.14 -2.31
CA VAL A 73 3.08 6.95 -1.67
C VAL A 73 1.88 7.05 -2.62
N CYS A 74 0.74 6.49 -2.21
CA CYS A 74 -0.50 6.56 -2.97
C CYS A 74 -1.39 7.66 -2.39
N VAL A 75 -1.57 8.75 -3.14
CA VAL A 75 -2.40 9.89 -2.70
C VAL A 75 -3.63 10.08 -3.59
N GLY A 76 -4.63 10.78 -3.07
CA GLY A 76 -5.74 11.30 -3.87
C GLY A 76 -6.84 10.29 -4.24
N ARG A 77 -6.89 9.13 -3.56
CA ARG A 77 -7.89 8.06 -3.80
C ARG A 77 -9.34 8.51 -3.86
N GLU A 78 -9.71 9.57 -3.14
CA GLU A 78 -11.09 10.05 -3.09
C GLU A 78 -11.37 11.22 -4.05
N LYS A 79 -10.35 11.93 -4.52
CA LYS A 79 -10.51 13.18 -5.30
C LYS A 79 -10.35 12.97 -6.79
N GLU A 80 -9.55 12.00 -7.20
CA GLU A 80 -9.21 11.75 -8.60
C GLU A 80 -9.81 10.43 -9.08
N LYS A 81 -10.06 10.29 -10.40
CA LYS A 81 -10.54 9.01 -10.99
C LYS A 81 -9.51 7.88 -10.79
N HIS A 82 -8.24 8.25 -10.66
CA HIS A 82 -7.12 7.36 -10.39
C HIS A 82 -6.24 8.00 -9.31
N PRO A 83 -5.82 7.24 -8.27
CA PRO A 83 -4.84 7.73 -7.32
C PRO A 83 -3.50 7.99 -8.02
N LYS A 84 -2.69 8.87 -7.44
CA LYS A 84 -1.31 9.12 -7.90
C LYS A 84 -0.33 8.28 -7.09
N PHE A 85 0.70 7.78 -7.77
CA PHE A 85 1.73 6.90 -7.22
C PHE A 85 3.10 7.55 -7.29
N TYR A 86 3.54 8.15 -6.20
CA TYR A 86 4.87 8.75 -6.11
C TYR A 86 5.86 7.81 -5.44
N ILE A 87 7.03 7.62 -6.06
CA ILE A 87 8.10 6.81 -5.48
C ILE A 87 9.07 7.73 -4.76
N MET A 88 9.21 7.52 -3.46
CA MET A 88 10.06 8.31 -2.59
C MET A 88 11.23 7.48 -2.05
N ASP A 89 12.38 8.12 -1.87
CA ASP A 89 13.46 7.54 -1.07
C ASP A 89 13.14 7.56 0.44
N GLU A 90 14.03 6.98 1.25
CA GLU A 90 13.89 6.93 2.71
C GLU A 90 13.85 8.33 3.38
N GLN A 91 14.40 9.34 2.71
CA GLN A 91 14.39 10.72 3.19
C GLN A 91 13.16 11.50 2.70
N ALA A 92 12.21 10.83 2.05
CA ALA A 92 10.98 11.37 1.47
C ALA A 92 11.21 12.31 0.26
N ASN A 93 12.32 12.15 -0.46
CA ASN A 93 12.56 12.84 -1.71
C ASN A 93 11.95 12.06 -2.88
N LEU A 94 11.36 12.77 -3.83
CA LEU A 94 10.77 12.18 -5.03
C LEU A 94 11.84 11.62 -5.97
N LEU A 95 11.78 10.32 -6.22
CA LEU A 95 12.54 9.63 -7.27
C LEU A 95 11.79 9.78 -8.60
N ARG A 96 11.95 10.97 -9.20
CA ARG A 96 11.11 11.49 -10.29
C ARG A 96 10.94 10.54 -11.47
N ASP A 97 12.01 9.86 -11.88
CA ASP A 97 12.00 9.00 -13.07
C ASP A 97 11.70 7.52 -12.76
N TRP A 98 11.22 7.19 -11.56
CA TRP A 98 10.89 5.81 -11.15
C TRP A 98 9.41 5.47 -11.31
N SER A 99 8.55 6.47 -11.52
CA SER A 99 7.10 6.28 -11.80
C SER A 99 6.63 7.26 -12.86
N TYR A 100 5.56 6.90 -13.57
CA TYR A 100 4.95 7.80 -14.56
C TYR A 100 4.34 9.04 -13.90
N ASP A 101 3.76 8.92 -12.69
CA ASP A 101 3.28 10.08 -11.94
C ASP A 101 4.43 10.97 -11.45
N GLY A 102 5.57 10.39 -11.08
CA GLY A 102 6.79 11.14 -10.77
C GLY A 102 7.26 11.98 -11.96
N LEU A 103 7.31 11.39 -13.16
CA LEU A 103 7.69 12.09 -14.39
C LEU A 103 6.77 13.28 -14.68
N ASN A 104 5.48 13.13 -14.43
CA ASN A 104 4.47 14.15 -14.64
C ASN A 104 4.29 15.12 -13.45
N ALA A 105 5.02 14.92 -12.35
CA ALA A 105 4.93 15.79 -11.20
C ALA A 105 5.47 17.19 -11.55
N PRO A 106 4.88 18.28 -11.00
CA PRO A 106 5.41 19.63 -11.18
C PRO A 106 6.90 19.75 -10.85
N ALA A 107 7.59 20.71 -11.47
CA ALA A 107 9.01 20.94 -11.23
C ALA A 107 9.29 21.32 -9.76
N ASP A 108 8.38 22.07 -9.16
CA ASP A 108 8.35 22.53 -7.78
C ASP A 108 7.60 21.57 -6.83
N PHE A 109 7.41 20.31 -7.23
CA PHE A 109 6.78 19.31 -6.38
C PHE A 109 7.56 19.13 -5.07
N ILE A 110 6.87 19.37 -3.95
CA ILE A 110 7.38 19.17 -2.60
C ILE A 110 6.43 18.22 -1.89
N PHE A 111 6.99 17.11 -1.38
CA PHE A 111 6.27 16.20 -0.52
C PHE A 111 6.55 16.53 0.94
N PRO A 112 5.54 16.90 1.75
CA PRO A 112 5.73 17.12 3.17
C PRO A 112 5.91 15.77 3.87
N LYS A 113 7.15 15.45 4.28
CA LYS A 113 7.46 14.25 5.05
C LYS A 113 6.57 14.21 6.30
N PRO A 114 5.70 13.20 6.46
CA PRO A 114 4.75 13.16 7.57
C PRO A 114 5.44 12.75 8.88
N ASP A 115 4.88 13.21 9.99
CA ASP A 115 5.22 12.71 11.32
C ASP A 115 4.99 11.19 11.36
N GLY A 116 5.98 10.41 11.80
CA GLY A 116 5.93 8.95 11.81
C GLY A 116 6.55 8.27 10.59
N TRP A 117 7.02 9.01 9.58
CA TRP A 117 7.74 8.45 8.42
C TRP A 117 8.94 7.58 8.84
N ASP A 118 9.77 8.07 9.76
CA ASP A 118 10.96 7.32 10.21
C ASP A 118 10.59 6.07 11.01
N ASP A 119 9.50 6.13 11.79
CA ASP A 119 9.01 4.98 12.54
C ASP A 119 8.41 3.93 11.60
N MET A 120 7.74 4.35 10.54
CA MET A 120 7.25 3.46 9.48
C MET A 120 8.40 2.66 8.84
N TYR A 121 9.52 3.30 8.55
CA TYR A 121 10.73 2.63 8.04
C TYR A 121 11.31 1.64 9.07
N LYS A 122 11.36 2.00 10.35
CA LYS A 122 11.78 1.07 11.43
C LYS A 122 10.85 -0.15 11.51
N TYR A 123 9.53 0.06 11.43
CA TYR A 123 8.57 -1.05 11.47
C TYR A 123 8.69 -1.94 10.23
N ALA A 124 8.87 -1.36 9.04
CA ALA A 124 9.12 -2.11 7.82
C ALA A 124 10.38 -2.97 7.93
N ALA A 125 11.47 -2.44 8.49
CA ALA A 125 12.70 -3.20 8.71
C ALA A 125 12.50 -4.39 9.67
N LEU A 126 11.62 -4.27 10.66
CA LEU A 126 11.32 -5.36 11.59
C LEU A 126 10.40 -6.42 10.96
N LEU A 127 9.34 -5.99 10.28
CA LEU A 127 8.34 -6.87 9.68
C LEU A 127 8.89 -7.64 8.48
N SER A 128 9.81 -7.03 7.71
CA SER A 128 10.35 -7.63 6.49
C SER A 128 11.50 -8.61 6.72
N LYS A 129 12.11 -8.68 7.91
CA LYS A 129 13.27 -9.55 8.22
C LYS A 129 13.16 -11.00 7.71
N PRO A 130 12.02 -11.67 7.82
CA PRO A 130 11.92 -13.07 7.42
C PRO A 130 11.83 -13.29 5.90
N PHE A 131 11.72 -12.23 5.10
CA PHE A 131 11.31 -12.33 3.70
C PHE A 131 12.38 -11.80 2.74
N PRO A 132 12.65 -12.53 1.63
CA PRO A 132 13.58 -12.05 0.60
C PRO A 132 13.02 -10.84 -0.15
N LEU A 133 11.70 -10.81 -0.35
CA LEU A 133 10.96 -9.69 -0.92
C LEU A 133 9.60 -9.61 -0.25
N VAL A 134 9.26 -8.43 0.27
CA VAL A 134 7.91 -8.12 0.75
C VAL A 134 7.67 -6.62 0.70
N ARG A 135 6.48 -6.21 0.32
CA ARG A 135 6.02 -4.84 0.47
C ARG A 135 5.27 -4.70 1.79
N CYS A 136 5.67 -3.74 2.61
CA CYS A 136 5.01 -3.41 3.86
C CYS A 136 4.13 -2.18 3.65
N ASP A 137 2.83 -2.35 3.82
CA ASP A 137 1.84 -1.29 3.61
C ASP A 137 1.45 -0.67 4.95
N PHE A 138 1.42 0.66 5.00
CA PHE A 138 1.12 1.44 6.20
C PHE A 138 0.16 2.59 5.91
N TYR A 139 -0.43 3.06 6.98
CA TYR A 139 -1.13 4.35 7.06
C TYR A 139 -0.47 5.22 8.12
N ILE A 140 -0.47 6.53 7.91
CA ILE A 140 -0.06 7.51 8.91
C ILE A 140 -1.26 8.42 9.21
N SER A 141 -1.62 8.53 10.49
CA SER A 141 -2.68 9.42 10.95
C SER A 141 -2.28 10.08 12.27
N ASN A 142 -2.26 11.41 12.29
CA ASN A 142 -1.85 12.23 13.43
C ASN A 142 -0.50 11.81 14.02
N GLY A 143 0.50 11.61 13.15
CA GLY A 143 1.85 11.18 13.54
C GLY A 143 1.98 9.71 13.94
N LYS A 144 0.87 8.97 14.03
CA LYS A 144 0.86 7.56 14.41
C LYS A 144 0.83 6.67 13.17
N VAL A 145 1.73 5.70 13.16
CA VAL A 145 1.83 4.68 12.10
C VAL A 145 0.90 3.52 12.42
N TYR A 146 0.20 3.04 11.41
CA TYR A 146 -0.65 1.86 11.45
C TYR A 146 -0.20 0.90 10.37
N PHE A 147 -0.02 -0.36 10.73
CA PHE A 147 0.24 -1.43 9.77
C PHE A 147 -1.05 -1.79 9.03
N GLY A 148 -0.96 -1.89 7.70
CA GLY A 148 -2.03 -2.36 6.83
C GLY A 148 -1.86 -3.83 6.49
N GLU A 149 -0.87 -4.14 5.65
CA GLU A 149 -0.62 -5.52 5.19
C GLU A 149 0.83 -5.78 4.78
N LEU A 150 1.15 -7.06 4.62
CA LEU A 150 2.33 -7.52 3.88
C LEU A 150 1.87 -8.04 2.51
N THR A 151 2.42 -7.49 1.45
CA THR A 151 2.12 -7.90 0.07
C THR A 151 3.36 -8.58 -0.52
N PHE A 152 3.22 -9.83 -0.95
CA PHE A 152 4.34 -10.63 -1.53
C PHE A 152 4.43 -10.53 -3.04
N THR A 153 3.33 -10.14 -3.69
CA THR A 153 3.19 -10.03 -5.15
C THR A 153 2.41 -8.76 -5.48
N SER A 154 3.10 -7.62 -5.43
CA SER A 154 2.51 -6.32 -5.78
C SER A 154 1.91 -6.36 -7.18
N ALA A 155 0.63 -5.99 -7.31
CA ALA A 155 -0.11 -6.01 -8.57
C ALA A 155 -0.01 -7.36 -9.34
N ALA A 156 0.13 -8.49 -8.63
CA ALA A 156 0.40 -9.80 -9.22
C ALA A 156 1.68 -9.87 -10.10
N GLY A 157 2.62 -8.96 -9.89
CA GLY A 157 3.83 -8.82 -10.72
C GLY A 157 3.61 -8.08 -12.04
N LEU A 158 2.47 -7.41 -12.21
CA LEU A 158 2.06 -6.72 -13.44
C LEU A 158 1.87 -5.21 -13.21
N ASP A 159 2.63 -4.63 -12.29
CA ASP A 159 2.52 -3.21 -11.94
C ASP A 159 2.90 -2.32 -13.13
N THR A 160 2.02 -1.39 -13.49
CA THR A 160 2.20 -0.46 -14.63
C THR A 160 2.49 0.97 -14.20
N ASP A 161 2.58 1.24 -12.90
CA ASP A 161 2.78 2.61 -12.39
C ASP A 161 4.26 3.02 -12.41
N PHE A 162 5.16 2.04 -12.43
CA PHE A 162 6.61 2.23 -12.49
C PHE A 162 7.12 2.39 -13.93
N THR A 163 8.21 3.15 -14.06
CA THR A 163 9.03 3.10 -15.29
C THR A 163 9.91 1.86 -15.28
N ASP A 164 10.44 1.46 -16.45
CA ASP A 164 11.43 0.37 -16.55
C ASP A 164 12.62 0.58 -15.62
N LYS A 165 13.07 1.83 -15.50
CA LYS A 165 14.13 2.22 -14.57
C LYS A 165 13.71 2.00 -13.12
N GLY A 166 12.51 2.44 -12.74
CA GLY A 166 12.00 2.26 -11.38
C GLY A 166 11.90 0.78 -11.00
N ILE A 167 11.39 -0.06 -11.89
CA ILE A 167 11.32 -1.52 -11.70
C ILE A 167 12.73 -2.08 -11.48
N TYR A 168 13.67 -1.75 -12.37
CA TYR A 168 15.07 -2.22 -12.26
C TYR A 168 15.70 -1.79 -10.93
N GLU A 169 15.62 -0.51 -10.58
CA GLU A 169 16.27 0.04 -9.38
C GLU A 169 15.70 -0.54 -8.08
N ILE A 170 14.40 -0.82 -8.03
CA ILE A 170 13.77 -1.46 -6.87
C ILE A 170 14.19 -2.92 -6.73
N THR A 171 14.39 -3.62 -7.85
CA THR A 171 14.59 -5.06 -7.87
C THR A 171 16.04 -5.50 -8.05
N LYS A 172 16.98 -4.59 -8.36
CA LYS A 172 18.39 -4.91 -8.66
C LYS A 172 19.12 -5.65 -7.54
N ASP A 173 18.69 -5.46 -6.29
CA ASP A 173 19.30 -6.08 -5.11
C ASP A 173 18.62 -7.41 -4.73
N LEU A 174 17.61 -7.84 -5.49
CA LEU A 174 16.99 -9.15 -5.36
C LEU A 174 17.92 -10.18 -6.01
N ALA A 175 18.73 -10.84 -5.18
CA ALA A 175 19.54 -11.97 -5.65
C ALA A 175 18.60 -13.13 -6.05
N LEU A 176 18.71 -13.60 -7.30
CA LEU A 176 18.15 -14.86 -7.77
C LEU A 176 19.03 -16.04 -7.37
#